data_AF-A0A800EYJ5-F1
#
_entry.id   AF-A0A800EYJ5-F1
#
_cell.length_a   1.000
_cell.length_b   1.000
_cell.length_c   1.000
_cell.angle_alpha   90.00
_cell.angle_beta   90.00
_cell.angle_gamma   90.00
#
_symmetry.space_group_name_H-M   'P 1'
#
loop_
_entity.id
_entity.type
_entity.pdbx_description
1 polymer ?
#
loop_
_entity_poly.entity_id
_entity_poly.type
_entity_poly.pdbx_seq_one_letter_code
_entity_poly.pdbx_strand_id
1 'polypeptide(L)'
;MEQRPEESDSLSSSLAEWTLIPSDGVDQVWSIAAPLLEKATKRTRKIDLPSLLKSARDGLMQIWLAYDAEEEDVLAAAATEMVTYSSGLKSARVILLGGRQLNRWSRFIVIIENWALSEGCSTVEIVGRRGWEKVYPDYLPIEHWLSKEIA
;
A
#
# COMPACT_ATOMS: atom_id res chain seq x y z
N MET A 1 46.25 4.49 -19.16
CA MET A 1 45.80 3.96 -17.85
C MET A 1 44.85 5.00 -17.29
N GLU A 2 43.70 5.16 -17.97
CA GLU A 2 42.67 6.10 -17.55
C GLU A 2 42.00 5.60 -16.28
N GLN A 3 42.18 6.36 -15.21
CA GLN A 3 41.32 6.28 -14.05
C GLN A 3 39.92 6.76 -14.47
N ARG A 4 38.98 5.82 -14.45
CA ARG A 4 37.55 6.07 -14.54
C ARG A 4 37.14 6.83 -13.28
N PRO A 5 36.49 7.99 -13.36
CA PRO A 5 35.92 8.60 -12.18
C PRO A 5 34.86 7.65 -11.63
N GLU A 6 35.00 7.30 -10.35
CA GLU A 6 33.92 6.69 -9.58
C GLU A 6 32.74 7.68 -9.60
N GLU A 7 31.62 7.26 -10.20
CA GLU A 7 30.34 7.96 -10.07
C GLU A 7 29.88 7.87 -8.62
N SER A 8 30.43 8.76 -7.80
CA SER A 8 29.79 9.23 -6.59
C SER A 8 28.65 10.15 -7.01
N ASP A 9 27.44 9.61 -7.07
CA ASP A 9 26.24 10.41 -6.82
C ASP A 9 25.24 9.57 -6.04
N SER A 10 25.66 9.22 -4.83
CA SER A 10 24.78 8.88 -3.73
C SER A 10 23.98 10.13 -3.35
N LEU A 11 22.91 10.42 -4.10
CA LEU A 11 21.80 11.18 -3.54
C LEU A 11 21.20 10.28 -2.47
N SER A 12 21.50 10.56 -1.20
CA SER A 12 20.80 9.99 -0.05
C SER A 12 19.33 10.41 -0.16
N SER A 13 18.51 9.65 -0.90
CA SER A 13 17.08 9.90 -0.94
C SER A 13 16.50 9.52 0.41
N SER A 14 15.89 10.48 1.11
CA SER A 14 15.21 10.21 2.38
C SER A 14 14.09 9.17 2.20
N LEU A 15 13.71 8.55 3.31
CA LEU A 15 12.83 7.38 3.32
C LEU A 15 11.45 7.77 3.83
N ALA A 16 10.42 7.16 3.24
CA ALA A 16 9.03 7.42 3.62
C ALA A 16 8.42 6.21 4.33
N GLU A 17 8.03 6.41 5.59
CA GLU A 17 7.48 5.39 6.46
C GLU A 17 5.95 5.39 6.43
N TRP A 18 5.35 4.21 6.56
CA TRP A 18 3.89 4.08 6.58
C TRP A 18 3.31 4.50 7.93
N THR A 19 2.33 5.39 7.88
CA THR A 19 1.53 5.82 9.02
C THR A 19 0.09 5.39 8.80
N LEU A 20 -0.47 4.67 9.78
CA LEU A 20 -1.90 4.37 9.84
C LEU A 20 -2.67 5.63 10.22
N ILE A 21 -3.68 5.98 9.42
CA ILE A 21 -4.54 7.13 9.69
C ILE A 21 -5.75 6.66 10.50
N PRO A 22 -6.00 7.22 11.70
CA PRO A 22 -7.23 6.98 12.45
C PRO A 22 -8.47 7.30 11.63
N SER A 23 -9.56 6.57 11.83
CA SER A 23 -10.79 6.70 11.02
C SER A 23 -11.39 8.12 11.08
N ASP A 24 -11.29 8.79 12.22
CA ASP A 24 -11.70 10.19 12.44
C ASP A 24 -10.72 11.23 11.86
N GLY A 25 -9.51 10.80 11.49
CA GLY A 25 -8.48 11.60 10.82
C GLY A 25 -8.51 11.51 9.29
N VAL A 26 -9.23 10.53 8.72
CA VAL A 26 -9.20 10.24 7.26
C VAL A 26 -9.57 11.45 6.42
N ASP A 27 -10.56 12.24 6.85
CA ASP A 27 -11.03 13.40 6.11
C ASP A 27 -9.97 14.49 5.94
N GLN A 28 -9.09 14.63 6.93
CA GLN A 28 -8.05 15.66 6.94
C GLN A 28 -6.96 15.36 5.91
N VAL A 29 -6.75 14.09 5.59
CA VAL A 29 -5.70 13.65 4.66
C VAL A 29 -6.23 13.16 3.32
N TRP A 30 -7.55 13.15 3.13
CA TRP A 30 -8.17 12.54 1.94
C TRP A 30 -7.75 13.22 0.63
N SER A 31 -7.57 14.55 0.65
CA SER A 31 -7.09 15.32 -0.51
C SER A 31 -5.69 14.89 -0.97
N ILE A 32 -4.89 14.30 -0.08
CA ILE A 32 -3.55 13.76 -0.36
C ILE A 32 -3.63 12.27 -0.75
N ALA A 33 -4.42 11.49 0.00
CA ALA A 33 -4.55 10.04 -0.22
C ALA A 33 -5.22 9.69 -1.56
N ALA A 34 -6.32 10.38 -1.89
CA ALA A 34 -7.17 10.02 -3.02
C ALA A 34 -6.44 10.06 -4.38
N PRO A 35 -5.64 11.10 -4.71
CA PRO A 35 -4.85 11.12 -5.95
C PRO A 35 -3.84 9.97 -6.08
N LEU A 36 -3.25 9.52 -4.97
CA LEU A 36 -2.28 8.42 -4.95
C LEU A 36 -2.95 7.06 -5.17
N LEU A 37 -4.19 6.91 -4.70
CA LEU A 37 -4.98 5.68 -4.84
C LEU A 37 -5.79 5.61 -6.15
N GLU A 38 -6.03 6.74 -6.81
CA GLU A 38 -6.90 6.81 -8.00
C GLU A 38 -6.44 5.89 -9.14
N LYS A 39 -5.12 5.76 -9.36
CA LYS A 39 -4.58 4.85 -10.38
C LYS A 39 -4.83 3.38 -10.02
N ALA A 40 -4.86 3.05 -8.74
CA ALA A 40 -5.15 1.69 -8.27
C ALA A 40 -6.64 1.37 -8.41
N THR A 41 -7.53 2.29 -8.03
CA THR A 41 -9.00 2.11 -8.14
C THR A 41 -9.44 1.93 -9.60
N LYS A 42 -8.98 2.79 -10.51
CA LYS A 42 -9.27 2.69 -11.96
C LYS A 42 -8.88 1.33 -12.56
N ARG A 43 -7.86 0.69 -12.01
CA ARG A 43 -7.39 -0.60 -12.51
C ARG A 43 -8.16 -1.79 -11.94
N THR A 44 -8.44 -1.80 -10.65
CA THR A 44 -9.19 -2.91 -10.04
C THR A 44 -10.66 -2.86 -10.49
N ARG A 45 -11.27 -1.67 -10.59
CA ARG A 45 -12.71 -1.46 -10.84
C ARG A 45 -13.64 -2.14 -9.83
N LYS A 46 -13.10 -2.72 -8.75
CA LYS A 46 -13.85 -3.37 -7.66
C LYS A 46 -14.25 -2.41 -6.54
N ILE A 47 -13.56 -1.28 -6.43
CA ILE A 47 -13.80 -0.25 -5.41
C ILE A 47 -13.53 1.14 -6.02
N ASP A 48 -14.40 2.09 -5.71
CA ASP A 48 -14.22 3.50 -6.06
C ASP A 48 -13.79 4.34 -4.85
N LEU A 49 -13.32 5.56 -5.12
CA LEU A 49 -12.84 6.47 -4.07
C LEU A 49 -13.94 6.88 -3.06
N PRO A 50 -15.18 7.23 -3.47
CA PRO A 50 -16.24 7.54 -2.51
C PRO A 50 -16.58 6.38 -1.56
N SER A 51 -16.67 5.15 -2.08
CA SER A 51 -16.94 3.96 -1.27
C SER A 51 -15.78 3.66 -0.33
N LEU A 52 -14.54 3.80 -0.80
CA LEU A 52 -13.34 3.67 0.03
C LEU A 52 -13.33 4.68 1.19
N LEU A 53 -13.60 5.95 0.91
CA LEU A 53 -13.65 7.00 1.93
C LEU A 53 -14.70 6.67 3.00
N LYS A 54 -15.89 6.25 2.56
CA LYS A 54 -16.96 5.86 3.47
C LYS A 54 -16.51 4.69 4.37
N SER A 55 -15.99 3.60 3.79
CA SER A 55 -15.50 2.45 4.55
C SER A 55 -14.37 2.81 5.51
N ALA A 56 -13.50 3.75 5.13
CA ALA A 56 -12.42 4.23 5.98
C ALA A 56 -12.93 5.03 7.19
N ARG A 57 -13.91 5.92 6.99
CA ARG A 57 -14.59 6.65 8.08
C ARG A 57 -15.31 5.71 9.04
N ASP A 58 -15.95 4.67 8.50
CA ASP A 58 -16.67 3.67 9.27
C ASP A 58 -15.73 2.66 9.98
N GLY A 59 -14.40 2.78 9.79
CA GLY A 59 -13.40 1.89 10.38
C GLY A 59 -13.34 0.48 9.76
N LEU A 60 -14.08 0.25 8.69
CA LEU A 60 -14.15 -1.04 7.98
C LEU A 60 -12.91 -1.28 7.10
N MET A 61 -12.29 -0.20 6.64
CA MET A 61 -11.03 -0.20 5.91
C MET A 61 -10.07 0.78 6.58
N GLN A 62 -8.77 0.57 6.40
CA GLN A 62 -7.75 1.48 6.92
C GLN A 62 -7.05 2.19 5.79
N ILE A 63 -6.69 3.45 6.04
CA ILE A 63 -5.90 4.28 5.13
C ILE A 63 -4.49 4.44 5.70
N TRP A 64 -3.51 4.28 4.84
CA TRP A 64 -2.10 4.42 5.15
C TRP A 64 -1.47 5.46 4.25
N LEU A 65 -0.56 6.26 4.80
CA LEU A 65 0.27 7.20 4.03
C LEU A 65 1.74 6.89 4.26
N ALA A 66 2.52 6.81 3.19
CA ALA A 66 3.97 6.79 3.29
C ALA A 66 4.47 8.23 3.33
N TYR A 67 4.85 8.69 4.53
CA TYR A 67 5.27 10.05 4.79
C TYR A 67 6.78 10.12 4.93
N ASP A 68 7.38 11.04 4.18
CA ASP A 68 8.78 11.41 4.29
C ASP A 68 8.92 12.60 5.22
N ALA A 69 9.51 12.38 6.40
CA ALA A 69 9.62 13.42 7.42
C ALA A 69 10.68 14.48 7.07
N GLU A 70 11.70 14.13 6.26
CA GLU A 70 12.75 15.08 5.88
C GLU A 70 12.28 16.05 4.79
N GLU A 71 11.52 15.55 3.81
CA GLU A 71 10.97 16.34 2.71
C GLU A 71 9.57 16.88 3.01
N GLU A 72 9.01 16.56 4.18
CA GLU A 72 7.63 16.85 4.59
C GLU A 72 6.58 16.47 3.52
N ASP A 73 6.74 15.30 2.90
CA ASP A 73 6.02 14.92 1.69
C ASP A 73 5.39 13.53 1.78
N VAL A 74 4.21 13.35 1.19
CA VAL A 74 3.55 12.04 1.10
C VAL A 74 3.80 11.43 -0.28
N LEU A 75 4.50 10.29 -0.28
CA LEU A 75 4.94 9.64 -1.51
C LEU A 75 3.99 8.54 -1.99
N ALA A 76 3.28 7.91 -1.07
CA ALA A 76 2.40 6.80 -1.37
C ALA A 76 1.21 6.73 -0.41
N ALA A 77 0.18 6.01 -0.85
CA ALA A 77 -0.97 5.67 -0.04
C ALA A 77 -1.32 4.19 -0.24
N ALA A 78 -1.87 3.58 0.81
CA ALA A 78 -2.44 2.25 0.75
C ALA A 78 -3.81 2.21 1.42
N ALA A 79 -4.62 1.25 1.01
CA ALA A 79 -5.84 0.89 1.73
C ALA A 79 -5.79 -0.59 2.09
N THR A 80 -6.14 -0.91 3.33
CA THR A 80 -6.26 -2.28 3.81
C THR A 80 -7.67 -2.61 4.26
N GLU A 81 -8.03 -3.88 4.19
CA GLU A 81 -9.21 -4.45 4.84
C GLU A 81 -8.80 -5.67 5.69
N MET A 82 -9.57 -5.96 6.72
CA MET A 82 -9.41 -7.19 7.50
C MET A 82 -10.33 -8.28 6.96
N VAL A 83 -9.77 -9.44 6.66
CA VAL A 83 -10.53 -10.61 6.18
C VAL A 83 -10.35 -11.75 7.15
N THR A 84 -11.46 -12.32 7.61
CA THR A 84 -11.46 -13.60 8.34
C THR A 84 -12.09 -14.66 7.45
N TYR A 85 -11.31 -15.66 7.08
CA TYR A 85 -11.77 -16.78 6.27
C TYR A 85 -12.46 -17.83 7.13
N SER A 86 -13.29 -18.67 6.51
CA SER A 86 -14.00 -19.76 7.19
C SER A 86 -13.08 -20.81 7.82
N SER A 87 -11.82 -20.88 7.39
CA SER A 87 -10.76 -21.70 8.00
C SER A 87 -10.29 -21.17 9.37
N GLY A 88 -10.71 -19.96 9.77
CA GLY A 88 -10.19 -19.24 10.92
C GLY A 88 -8.93 -18.41 10.63
N LEU A 89 -8.41 -18.45 9.40
CA LEU A 89 -7.31 -17.60 8.99
C LEU A 89 -7.76 -16.13 8.98
N LYS A 90 -7.04 -15.26 9.70
CA LYS A 90 -7.20 -13.81 9.66
C LYS A 90 -6.07 -13.19 8.84
N SER A 91 -6.44 -12.32 7.91
CA SER A 91 -5.51 -11.70 6.95
C SER A 91 -5.76 -10.20 6.87
N ALA A 92 -4.68 -9.41 6.86
CA ALA A 92 -4.75 -8.00 6.47
C ALA A 92 -4.48 -7.91 4.97
N ARG A 93 -5.47 -7.45 4.21
CA ARG A 93 -5.35 -7.38 2.76
C ARG A 93 -5.16 -5.94 2.31
N VAL A 94 -4.01 -5.65 1.69
CA VAL A 94 -3.74 -4.43 0.94
C VAL A 94 -4.51 -4.49 -0.38
N ILE A 95 -5.67 -3.83 -0.43
CA ILE A 95 -6.58 -3.83 -1.58
C ILE A 95 -6.26 -2.74 -2.60
N LEU A 96 -5.59 -1.68 -2.16
CA LEU A 96 -5.09 -0.59 -3.00
C LEU A 96 -3.71 -0.18 -2.50
N LEU A 97 -2.78 0.02 -3.42
CA LEU A 97 -1.43 0.50 -3.12
C LEU A 97 -0.91 1.29 -4.32
N GLY A 98 -0.52 2.52 -4.08
CA GLY A 98 -0.09 3.43 -5.14
C GLY A 98 0.77 4.57 -4.61
N GLY A 99 1.65 5.08 -5.45
CA GLY A 99 2.57 6.14 -5.09
C GLY A 99 3.60 6.42 -6.16
N ARG A 100 4.53 7.30 -5.82
CA ARG A 100 5.71 7.65 -6.61
C ARG A 100 6.97 7.27 -5.84
N GLN A 101 8.10 7.15 -6.55
CA GLN A 101 9.40 6.88 -5.94
C GLN A 101 9.40 5.61 -5.07
N LEU A 102 8.98 4.49 -5.69
CA LEU A 102 8.74 3.20 -5.05
C LEU A 102 9.87 2.75 -4.09
N ASN A 103 11.12 2.99 -4.47
CA ASN A 103 12.32 2.62 -3.71
C ASN A 103 12.42 3.29 -2.33
N ARG A 104 11.69 4.39 -2.10
CA ARG A 104 11.70 5.15 -0.83
C ARG A 104 10.74 4.59 0.22
N TRP A 105 9.69 3.88 -0.18
CA TRP A 105 8.64 3.41 0.75
C TRP A 105 8.35 1.91 0.68
N SER A 106 8.69 1.21 -0.41
CA SER A 106 8.28 -0.18 -0.59
C SER A 106 8.78 -1.08 0.53
N ARG A 107 10.03 -0.89 0.96
CA ARG A 107 10.67 -1.66 2.04
C ARG A 107 9.98 -1.53 3.40
N PHE A 108 9.22 -0.45 3.61
CA PHE A 108 8.53 -0.21 4.88
C PHE A 108 7.18 -0.92 4.97
N ILE A 109 6.81 -1.74 3.99
CA ILE A 109 5.61 -2.59 4.08
C ILE A 109 5.60 -3.42 5.39
N VAL A 110 6.77 -3.70 5.97
CA VAL A 110 6.95 -4.30 7.30
C VAL A 110 6.17 -3.59 8.42
N ILE A 111 5.91 -2.30 8.30
CA ILE A 111 5.08 -1.56 9.26
C ILE A 111 3.62 -2.04 9.17
N ILE A 112 3.10 -2.25 7.96
CA ILE A 112 1.77 -2.82 7.75
C ILE A 112 1.73 -4.29 8.20
N GLU A 113 2.81 -5.05 7.99
CA GLU A 113 2.94 -6.42 8.49
C GLU A 113 2.90 -6.51 10.01
N ASN A 114 3.65 -5.64 10.70
CA ASN A 114 3.66 -5.57 12.16
C ASN A 114 2.30 -5.17 12.73
N TRP A 115 1.62 -4.23 12.09
CA TRP A 115 0.24 -3.88 12.45
C TRP A 115 -0.73 -5.04 12.21
N ALA A 116 -0.62 -5.74 11.08
CA ALA A 116 -1.45 -6.92 10.82
C ALA A 116 -1.25 -7.98 11.91
N LEU A 117 -0.01 -8.21 12.33
CA LEU A 117 0.32 -9.13 13.40
C LEU A 117 -0.27 -8.68 14.75
N SER A 118 -0.21 -7.39 15.09
CA SER A 118 -0.80 -6.87 16.34
C SER A 118 -2.32 -6.97 16.35
N GLU A 119 -2.95 -6.96 15.17
CA GLU A 119 -4.36 -7.23 14.97
C GLU A 119 -4.71 -8.73 14.98
N GLY A 120 -3.73 -9.62 15.17
CA GLY A 120 -3.92 -11.07 15.20
C GLY A 120 -4.08 -11.71 13.82
N CYS A 121 -3.63 -11.03 12.76
CA CYS A 121 -3.53 -11.65 11.44
C CYS A 121 -2.34 -12.60 11.38
N SER A 122 -2.51 -13.70 10.65
CA SER A 122 -1.43 -14.64 10.35
C SER A 122 -0.83 -14.41 8.96
N THR A 123 -1.47 -13.56 8.14
CA THR A 123 -1.06 -13.28 6.77
C THR A 123 -1.29 -11.81 6.40
N VAL A 124 -0.46 -11.31 5.49
CA VAL A 124 -0.70 -10.08 4.73
C VAL A 124 -0.85 -10.44 3.26
N GLU A 125 -1.90 -9.94 2.62
CA GLU A 125 -2.18 -10.15 1.21
C GLU A 125 -2.05 -8.83 0.44
N ILE A 126 -1.43 -8.86 -0.74
CA ILE A 126 -1.45 -7.72 -1.66
C ILE A 126 -2.27 -8.09 -2.88
N VAL A 127 -3.43 -7.48 -3.03
CA VAL A 127 -4.25 -7.65 -4.23
C VAL A 127 -3.82 -6.62 -5.25
N GLY A 128 -3.09 -7.06 -6.26
CA GLY A 128 -2.59 -6.14 -7.28
C GLY A 128 -2.00 -6.80 -8.51
N ARG A 129 -1.30 -6.00 -9.29
CA ARG A 129 -0.63 -6.45 -10.51
C ARG A 129 0.53 -7.40 -10.20
N ARG A 130 0.83 -8.30 -11.15
CA ARG A 130 2.00 -9.18 -11.14
C ARG A 130 3.33 -8.49 -10.82
N GLY A 131 3.48 -7.22 -11.20
CA GLY A 131 4.67 -6.44 -10.90
C GLY A 131 5.03 -6.32 -9.41
N TRP A 132 4.09 -6.57 -8.49
CA TRP A 132 4.37 -6.62 -7.06
C TRP A 132 5.24 -7.80 -6.65
N GLU A 133 5.23 -8.92 -7.38
CA GLU A 133 6.12 -10.07 -7.15
C GLU A 133 7.60 -9.67 -7.21
N LYS A 134 7.94 -8.69 -8.06
CA LYS A 134 9.32 -8.16 -8.16
C LYS A 134 9.70 -7.24 -7.01
N VAL A 135 8.70 -6.59 -6.39
CA VAL A 135 8.90 -5.62 -5.30
C VAL A 135 8.98 -6.35 -3.96
N TYR A 136 8.19 -7.41 -3.81
CA TYR A 136 8.03 -8.18 -2.59
C TYR A 136 8.34 -9.66 -2.88
N PRO A 137 9.61 -10.04 -3.01
CA PRO A 137 10.00 -11.40 -3.38
C PRO A 137 9.63 -12.46 -2.33
N ASP A 138 9.45 -12.05 -1.07
CA ASP A 138 9.07 -12.93 0.03
C ASP A 138 7.55 -13.19 0.09
N TYR A 139 6.75 -12.49 -0.73
CA TYR A 139 5.33 -12.73 -0.87
C TYR A 139 5.09 -13.83 -1.91
N LEU A 140 4.43 -14.92 -1.48
CA LEU A 140 4.10 -16.02 -2.37
C LEU A 140 2.88 -15.69 -3.24
N PRO A 141 2.96 -15.82 -4.58
CA PRO A 141 1.79 -15.71 -5.44
C PRO A 141 0.91 -16.95 -5.25
N ILE A 142 -0.15 -16.81 -4.45
CA ILE A 142 -1.05 -17.92 -4.09
C ILE A 142 -2.28 -18.06 -5.00
N GLU A 143 -2.80 -16.95 -5.54
CA GLU A 143 -4.03 -16.95 -6.33
C GLU A 143 -3.87 -16.24 -7.68
N HIS A 144 -4.43 -16.86 -8.73
CA HIS A 144 -4.51 -16.30 -10.06
C HIS A 144 -5.96 -16.02 -10.43
N TRP A 145 -6.31 -14.75 -10.57
CA TRP A 145 -7.66 -14.32 -10.88
C TRP A 145 -7.85 -14.17 -12.40
N LEU A 146 -8.86 -14.84 -12.95
CA LEU A 146 -9.30 -14.70 -14.33
C LEU A 146 -10.64 -13.95 -14.34
N SER A 147 -10.74 -12.89 -15.14
CA SER A 147 -11.97 -12.10 -15.28
C SER A 147 -12.36 -11.97 -16.73
N LYS A 148 -13.65 -12.19 -17.03
CA LYS A 148 -14.27 -11.92 -18.33
C LYS A 148 -15.50 -11.04 -18.09
N GLU A 149 -15.61 -9.97 -18.85
CA GLU A 149 -16.82 -9.14 -18.89
C GLU A 149 -17.93 -9.89 -19.63
N ILE A 150 -19.13 -9.94 -19.05
CA ILE A 150 -20.23 -10.80 -19.54
C ILE A 150 -21.27 -10.02 -20.37
N ALA A 151 -21.14 -8.69 -20.44
CA ALA A 151 -22.11 -7.75 -21.02
C ALA A 151 -23.46 -7.69 -20.27
#